data_AF-A0A818XXX2-F1
#
_entry.id   AF-A0A818XXX2-F1
#
_cell.length_a   1.000
_cell.length_b   1.000
_cell.length_c   1.000
_cell.angle_alpha   90.00
_cell.angle_beta   90.00
_cell.angle_gamma   90.00
#
_symmetry.space_group_name_H-M   'P 1'
#
loop_
_entity.id
_entity.type
_entity.pdbx_description
1 polymer ?
#
loop_
_entity_poly.entity_id
_entity_poly.type
_entity_poly.pdbx_seq_one_letter_code
_entity_poly.pdbx_strand_id
1 'polypeptide(L)'
;MNEITVTSYHNTICLKCNTVCHERCSLTETTRVGERVFRRCTVIVNGRCTVCAGKCSYDIHYHDRRLIKSVPRTLKVAISSMANKYAEARKDKAACETKCETVQETKRVIEQSLQEQFTKVRDACLRVRSNCQGFNVAEELCIFVNFLKNDMSSLRSSSVKRKAAKFVEKLETLADDLQDDDSLISIIEPPSTSAIHPPMSPSVAAKRKTTNNNNNSNNNNTNNNNKQPLKPSQQQPTSIVNDDLILLNPSPTSCVMAHVDHILSGSFSSLNVIGDDPSTEDDEQRRKKVSTVALSDSLLRNQSIQQQQLSSESTDSRKYAEYSTERLVALSRESTEEYKLIAKELNRRCGGTSIGYLTPAQLSILCEYYASSRMLQLDELIRVHSQLQLDIQQLTDHDPFEILSVPTDKLLHLAAVSLCLQNANKYQ
;
A
#
# COMPACT_ATOMS: atom_id res chain seq x y z
N MET A 1 -6.67 -40.48 16.18
CA MET A 1 -6.14 -39.29 15.47
C MET A 1 -5.18 -39.79 14.43
N ASN A 2 -5.16 -39.15 13.26
CA ASN A 2 -4.24 -39.52 12.20
C ASN A 2 -2.95 -38.70 12.33
N GLU A 3 -1.82 -39.38 12.38
CA GLU A 3 -0.49 -38.77 12.28
C GLU A 3 -0.08 -38.75 10.81
N ILE A 4 0.37 -37.58 10.34
CA ILE A 4 0.79 -37.38 8.96
C ILE A 4 2.31 -37.31 8.95
N THR A 5 2.97 -38.27 8.32
CA THR A 5 4.43 -38.28 8.13
C THR A 5 4.77 -38.09 6.66
N VAL A 6 5.74 -37.23 6.36
CA VAL A 6 6.23 -37.03 4.99
C VAL A 6 7.07 -38.23 4.56
N THR A 7 6.91 -38.69 3.32
CA THR A 7 7.62 -39.84 2.73
C THR A 7 8.45 -39.41 1.51
N SER A 8 9.52 -40.14 1.21
CA SER A 8 10.34 -39.91 0.01
C SER A 8 9.70 -40.40 -1.29
N TYR A 9 8.55 -41.07 -1.18
CA TYR A 9 7.74 -41.64 -2.27
C TYR A 9 6.31 -41.13 -2.18
N HIS A 10 5.59 -41.14 -3.30
CA HIS A 10 4.18 -40.79 -3.34
C HIS A 10 3.27 -41.98 -3.05
N ASN A 11 2.13 -41.68 -2.44
CA ASN A 11 1.07 -42.61 -2.10
C ASN A 11 -0.20 -42.16 -2.81
N THR A 12 -1.09 -43.09 -3.14
CA THR A 12 -2.43 -42.75 -3.61
C THR A 12 -3.33 -42.51 -2.40
N ILE A 13 -3.81 -41.27 -2.23
CA ILE A 13 -4.67 -40.86 -1.12
C ILE A 13 -6.08 -40.60 -1.64
N CYS A 14 -7.08 -41.07 -0.91
CA CYS A 14 -8.49 -40.75 -1.17
C CYS A 14 -8.83 -39.41 -0.50
N LEU A 15 -9.21 -38.40 -1.29
CA LEU A 15 -9.56 -37.07 -0.78
C LEU A 15 -10.77 -37.11 0.17
N LYS A 16 -11.78 -37.93 -0.14
CA LYS A 16 -13.02 -38.01 0.65
C LYS A 16 -12.86 -38.77 1.96
N CYS A 17 -12.13 -39.88 1.95
CA CYS A 17 -11.91 -40.71 3.14
C CYS A 17 -10.67 -40.31 3.94
N ASN A 18 -9.85 -39.41 3.42
CA ASN A 18 -8.56 -39.01 3.99
C ASN A 18 -7.72 -40.21 4.45
N THR A 19 -7.63 -41.22 3.58
CA THR A 19 -6.99 -42.50 3.85
C THR A 19 -5.98 -42.78 2.74
N VAL A 20 -4.81 -43.32 3.10
CA VAL A 20 -3.84 -43.82 2.13
C VAL A 20 -4.36 -45.13 1.57
N CYS A 21 -4.76 -45.12 0.30
CA CYS A 21 -5.34 -46.27 -0.37
C CYS A 21 -4.27 -47.20 -0.96
N HIS A 22 -3.15 -46.66 -1.42
CA HIS A 22 -2.02 -47.43 -1.94
C HIS A 22 -0.71 -46.75 -1.58
N GLU A 23 0.10 -47.41 -0.77
CA GLU A 23 1.45 -46.94 -0.42
C GLU A 23 2.43 -47.25 -1.54
N ARG A 24 3.42 -46.35 -1.76
CA ARG A 24 4.46 -46.50 -2.80
C ARG A 24 3.87 -46.80 -4.19
N CYS A 25 2.90 -45.99 -4.60
CA CYS A 25 2.22 -46.19 -5.88
C CYS A 25 3.25 -46.12 -7.03
N SER A 26 3.31 -47.15 -7.88
CA SER A 26 4.26 -47.22 -9.00
C SER A 26 3.85 -46.40 -10.22
N LEU A 27 2.66 -45.80 -10.20
CA LEU A 27 2.20 -44.90 -11.26
C LEU A 27 3.00 -43.60 -11.23
N THR A 28 3.13 -42.93 -12.38
CA THR A 28 3.72 -41.59 -12.47
C THR A 28 3.01 -40.64 -11.51
N GLU A 29 3.78 -39.89 -10.70
CA GLU A 29 3.25 -38.91 -9.75
C GLU A 29 2.45 -37.84 -10.50
N THR A 30 1.28 -37.48 -9.98
CA THR A 30 0.42 -36.44 -10.60
C THR A 30 -0.15 -35.56 -9.50
N THR A 31 -0.15 -34.25 -9.73
CA THR A 31 -0.57 -33.27 -8.73
C THR A 31 -2.07 -33.02 -8.75
N ARG A 32 -2.78 -33.50 -9.77
CA ARG A 32 -4.21 -33.26 -9.96
C ARG A 32 -5.03 -34.42 -9.43
N VAL A 33 -6.10 -34.06 -8.70
CA VAL A 33 -7.09 -35.02 -8.22
C VAL A 33 -7.84 -35.62 -9.42
N GLY A 34 -8.00 -36.94 -9.42
CA GLY A 34 -8.92 -37.63 -10.31
C GLY A 34 -8.46 -37.90 -11.73
N GLU A 35 -7.15 -37.82 -11.98
CA GLU A 35 -6.61 -38.16 -13.28
C GLU A 35 -6.89 -39.63 -13.67
N ARG A 36 -7.05 -39.88 -14.98
CA ARG A 36 -7.34 -41.22 -15.50
C ARG A 36 -6.24 -42.24 -15.19
N VAL A 37 -5.03 -41.79 -14.86
CA VAL A 37 -3.92 -42.65 -14.43
C VAL A 37 -4.29 -43.52 -13.22
N PHE A 38 -5.13 -43.00 -12.31
CA PHE A 38 -5.57 -43.74 -11.12
C PHE A 38 -6.41 -44.98 -11.45
N ARG A 39 -7.03 -45.06 -12.64
CA ARG A 39 -7.71 -46.29 -13.10
C ARG A 39 -6.75 -47.49 -13.23
N ARG A 40 -5.45 -47.24 -13.32
CA ARG A 40 -4.40 -48.27 -13.39
C ARG A 40 -3.79 -48.57 -12.03
N CYS A 41 -4.25 -47.93 -10.96
CA CYS A 41 -3.76 -48.20 -9.62
C CYS A 41 -4.25 -49.58 -9.18
N THR A 42 -3.37 -50.39 -8.58
CA THR A 42 -3.64 -51.79 -8.19
C THR A 42 -4.83 -51.92 -7.25
N VAL A 43 -5.08 -50.90 -6.43
CA VAL A 43 -6.21 -50.86 -5.47
C VAL A 43 -7.50 -50.33 -6.07
N ILE A 44 -7.52 -49.98 -7.35
CA ILE A 44 -8.70 -49.44 -8.06
C ILE A 44 -9.16 -50.48 -9.09
N VAL A 45 -10.26 -51.16 -8.78
CA VAL A 45 -10.85 -52.20 -9.61
C VAL A 45 -12.18 -51.69 -10.16
N ASN A 46 -12.40 -51.81 -11.48
CA ASN A 46 -13.60 -51.30 -12.16
C ASN A 46 -13.88 -49.81 -11.86
N GLY A 47 -12.81 -49.01 -11.73
CA GLY A 47 -12.88 -47.58 -11.44
C GLY A 47 -13.20 -47.22 -9.99
N ARG A 48 -13.27 -48.19 -9.06
CA ARG A 48 -13.52 -47.95 -7.64
C ARG A 48 -12.39 -48.49 -6.76
N CYS A 49 -12.02 -47.73 -5.75
CA CYS A 49 -11.02 -48.13 -4.76
C CYS A 49 -11.56 -49.25 -3.86
N THR A 50 -10.76 -50.28 -3.62
CA THR A 50 -11.09 -51.42 -2.76
C THR A 50 -10.64 -51.23 -1.31
N VAL A 51 -9.76 -50.25 -1.04
CA VAL A 51 -9.15 -50.01 0.28
C VAL A 51 -9.94 -49.02 1.13
N CYS A 52 -10.44 -47.92 0.55
CA CYS A 52 -11.20 -46.95 1.32
C CYS A 52 -12.61 -47.47 1.67
N ALA A 53 -13.09 -47.17 2.89
CA ALA A 53 -14.40 -47.62 3.38
C ALA A 53 -15.58 -47.21 2.48
N GLY A 54 -15.47 -46.03 1.85
CA GLY A 54 -16.50 -45.51 0.94
C GLY A 54 -16.47 -46.10 -0.48
N LYS A 55 -15.57 -47.06 -0.78
CA LYS A 55 -15.35 -47.63 -2.13
C LYS A 55 -15.36 -46.56 -3.23
N CYS A 56 -14.65 -45.47 -2.96
CA CYS A 56 -14.77 -44.26 -3.75
C CYS A 56 -14.20 -44.43 -5.16
N SER A 57 -14.72 -43.65 -6.10
CA SER A 57 -14.26 -43.64 -7.48
C SER A 57 -12.82 -43.08 -7.60
N TYR A 58 -12.12 -43.47 -8.66
CA TYR A 58 -10.74 -43.05 -8.92
C TYR A 58 -10.58 -41.53 -9.08
N ASP A 59 -11.66 -40.84 -9.46
CA ASP A 59 -11.73 -39.39 -9.71
C ASP A 59 -11.55 -38.52 -8.45
N ILE A 60 -11.57 -39.12 -7.25
CA ILE A 60 -11.32 -38.42 -6.00
C ILE A 60 -9.99 -38.81 -5.33
N HIS A 61 -9.12 -39.51 -6.06
CA HIS A 61 -7.81 -39.91 -5.57
C HIS A 61 -6.72 -39.00 -6.16
N TYR A 62 -5.63 -38.83 -5.41
CA TYR A 62 -4.47 -38.04 -5.85
C TYR A 62 -3.17 -38.63 -5.30
N HIS A 63 -2.04 -38.22 -5.88
CA HIS A 63 -0.73 -38.57 -5.33
C HIS A 63 -0.26 -37.53 -4.33
N ASP A 64 0.25 -37.98 -3.19
CA ASP A 64 0.89 -37.13 -2.18
C ASP A 64 2.00 -37.89 -1.48
N ARG A 65 3.01 -37.18 -1.02
CA ARG A 65 4.18 -37.72 -0.31
C ARG A 65 3.94 -37.74 1.20
N ARG A 66 2.71 -38.11 1.59
CA ARG A 66 2.25 -38.15 2.98
C ARG A 66 1.73 -39.55 3.30
N LEU A 67 2.04 -40.01 4.50
CA LEU A 67 1.54 -41.26 5.06
C LEU A 67 0.67 -40.93 6.28
N ILE A 68 -0.57 -41.40 6.26
CA ILE A 68 -1.58 -41.13 7.27
C ILE A 68 -1.69 -42.38 8.16
N LYS A 69 -1.04 -42.37 9.33
CA LYS A 69 -1.10 -43.49 10.29
C LYS A 69 -2.12 -43.19 11.37
N SER A 70 -3.03 -44.13 11.62
CA SER A 70 -3.88 -44.07 12.81
C SER A 70 -3.04 -44.48 14.02
N VAL A 71 -2.67 -43.51 14.86
CA VAL A 71 -1.92 -43.76 16.08
C VAL A 71 -2.90 -43.74 17.26
N PRO A 72 -2.93 -44.78 18.10
CA PRO A 72 -3.68 -44.74 19.34
C PRO A 72 -3.04 -43.68 20.25
N ARG A 73 -3.70 -42.54 20.39
CA ARG A 73 -3.32 -41.51 21.37
C ARG A 73 -4.15 -41.71 22.62
N THR A 74 -3.52 -41.55 23.78
CA THR A 74 -4.25 -41.48 25.03
C THR A 74 -5.16 -40.24 25.01
N LEU A 75 -6.36 -40.38 25.59
CA LEU A 75 -7.34 -39.30 25.66
C LEU A 75 -6.74 -38.00 26.23
N LYS A 76 -5.84 -38.12 27.22
CA LYS A 76 -5.12 -37.01 27.84
C LYS A 76 -4.30 -36.19 26.83
N VAL A 77 -3.57 -36.85 25.93
CA VAL A 77 -2.75 -36.17 24.89
C VAL A 77 -3.64 -35.50 23.86
N ALA A 78 -4.75 -36.13 23.47
CA ALA A 78 -5.71 -35.54 22.55
C ALA A 78 -6.35 -34.26 23.12
N ILE A 79 -6.80 -34.31 24.38
CA ILE A 79 -7.39 -33.15 25.08
C ILE A 79 -6.37 -32.02 25.19
N SER A 80 -5.13 -32.31 25.62
CA SER A 80 -4.07 -31.29 25.73
C SER A 80 -3.75 -30.65 24.37
N SER A 81 -3.64 -31.45 23.30
CA SER A 81 -3.42 -30.94 21.95
C SER A 81 -4.57 -30.06 21.46
N MET A 82 -5.82 -30.42 21.75
CA MET A 82 -6.99 -29.60 21.40
C MET A 82 -7.02 -28.30 22.19
N ALA A 83 -6.71 -28.33 23.48
CA ALA A 83 -6.63 -27.14 24.33
C ALA A 83 -5.58 -26.15 23.81
N ASN A 84 -4.39 -26.64 23.44
CA ASN A 84 -3.32 -25.82 22.88
C ASN A 84 -3.72 -25.17 21.56
N LYS A 85 -4.30 -25.95 20.62
CA LYS A 85 -4.80 -25.42 19.34
C LYS A 85 -5.86 -24.35 19.53
N TYR A 86 -6.75 -24.54 20.52
CA TYR A 86 -7.77 -23.56 20.83
C TYR A 86 -7.18 -22.28 21.43
N ALA A 87 -6.17 -22.40 22.29
CA ALA A 87 -5.44 -21.26 22.84
C ALA A 87 -4.69 -20.47 21.75
N GLU A 88 -4.02 -21.17 20.82
CA GLU A 88 -3.38 -20.56 19.65
C GLU A 88 -4.40 -19.85 18.76
N ALA A 89 -5.51 -20.52 18.39
CA ALA A 89 -6.56 -19.91 17.58
C ALA A 89 -7.17 -18.66 18.24
N ARG A 90 -7.26 -18.61 19.58
CA ARG A 90 -7.67 -17.40 20.31
C ARG A 90 -6.65 -16.28 20.21
N LYS A 91 -5.35 -16.59 20.32
CA LYS A 91 -4.28 -15.59 20.14
C LYS A 91 -4.29 -15.02 18.72
N ASP A 92 -4.41 -15.89 17.71
CA ASP A 92 -4.47 -15.49 16.31
C ASP A 92 -5.71 -14.62 16.02
N LYS A 93 -6.87 -14.99 16.60
CA LYS A 93 -8.09 -14.19 16.53
C LYS A 93 -7.87 -12.79 17.11
N ALA A 94 -7.32 -12.69 18.31
CA ALA A 94 -7.05 -11.40 18.95
C ALA A 94 -6.07 -10.54 18.13
N ALA A 95 -4.99 -11.14 17.61
CA ALA A 95 -4.05 -10.45 16.74
C ALA A 95 -4.70 -9.96 15.42
N CYS A 96 -5.63 -10.75 14.86
CA CYS A 96 -6.40 -10.37 13.69
C CYS A 96 -7.36 -9.21 14.00
N GLU A 97 -8.05 -9.25 15.13
CA GLU A 97 -8.94 -8.18 15.60
C GLU A 97 -8.19 -6.86 15.76
N THR A 98 -7.01 -6.87 16.40
CA THR A 98 -6.16 -5.67 16.51
C THR A 98 -5.74 -5.13 15.13
N LYS A 99 -5.36 -6.01 14.19
CA LYS A 99 -5.03 -5.57 12.81
C LYS A 99 -6.24 -4.96 12.10
N CYS A 100 -7.43 -5.54 12.27
CA CYS A 100 -8.66 -4.98 11.72
C CYS A 100 -8.96 -3.59 12.29
N GLU A 101 -8.81 -3.40 13.60
CA GLU A 101 -8.97 -2.09 14.26
C GLU A 101 -7.96 -1.06 13.71
N THR A 102 -6.69 -1.42 13.58
CA THR A 102 -5.66 -0.53 12.99
C THR A 102 -6.00 -0.12 11.55
N VAL A 103 -6.48 -1.07 10.72
CA VAL A 103 -6.89 -0.77 9.34
C VAL A 103 -8.13 0.13 9.30
N GLN A 104 -9.09 -0.07 10.20
CA GLN A 104 -10.27 0.79 10.32
C GLN A 104 -9.91 2.22 10.73
N GLU A 105 -8.99 2.37 11.69
CA GLU A 105 -8.51 3.68 12.12
C GLU A 105 -7.76 4.40 11.01
N THR A 106 -6.85 3.70 10.32
CA THR A 106 -6.13 4.24 9.16
C THR A 106 -7.10 4.70 8.06
N LYS A 107 -8.15 3.92 7.79
CA LYS A 107 -9.22 4.31 6.86
C LYS A 107 -9.90 5.61 7.30
N ARG A 108 -10.25 5.74 8.59
CA ARG A 108 -10.90 6.93 9.15
C ARG A 108 -10.05 8.18 8.95
N VAL A 109 -8.76 8.09 9.25
CA VAL A 109 -7.80 9.19 9.06
C VAL A 109 -7.69 9.61 7.58
N ILE A 110 -7.58 8.64 6.67
CA ILE A 110 -7.53 8.92 5.22
C ILE A 110 -8.82 9.60 4.74
N GLU A 111 -9.98 9.11 5.18
CA GLU A 111 -11.27 9.71 4.80
C GLU A 111 -11.43 11.14 5.32
N GLN A 112 -10.95 11.43 6.54
CA GLN A 112 -10.91 12.78 7.09
C GLN A 112 -9.96 13.70 6.31
N SER A 113 -8.75 13.23 6.00
CA SER A 113 -7.77 14.01 5.24
C SER A 113 -8.27 14.35 3.83
N LEU A 114 -8.89 13.39 3.15
CA LEU A 114 -9.51 13.63 1.84
C LEU A 114 -10.61 14.70 1.90
N GLN A 115 -11.44 14.67 2.94
CA GLN A 115 -12.49 15.67 3.12
C GLN A 115 -11.92 17.06 3.39
N GLU A 116 -10.86 17.17 4.19
CA GLU A 116 -10.16 18.44 4.44
C GLU A 116 -9.54 19.01 3.16
N GLN A 117 -8.86 18.18 2.37
CA GLN A 117 -8.27 18.59 1.09
C GLN A 117 -9.34 19.06 0.10
N PHE A 118 -10.48 18.36 0.03
CA PHE A 118 -11.62 18.80 -0.79
C PHE A 118 -12.10 20.19 -0.40
N THR A 119 -12.27 20.46 0.90
CA THR A 119 -12.65 21.79 1.38
C THR A 119 -11.62 22.85 1.00
N LYS A 120 -10.31 22.57 1.14
CA LYS A 120 -9.25 23.50 0.74
C LYS A 120 -9.26 23.82 -0.74
N VAL A 121 -9.46 22.81 -1.60
CA VAL A 121 -9.58 22.98 -3.05
C VAL A 121 -10.78 23.85 -3.39
N ARG A 122 -11.96 23.53 -2.83
CA ARG A 122 -13.18 24.32 -3.03
C ARG A 122 -12.97 25.78 -2.63
N ASP A 123 -12.43 26.03 -1.45
CA ASP A 123 -12.21 27.40 -0.96
C ASP A 123 -11.16 28.14 -1.81
N ALA A 124 -10.16 27.44 -2.36
CA ALA A 124 -9.21 28.02 -3.31
C ALA A 124 -9.87 28.40 -4.64
N CYS A 125 -10.71 27.52 -5.21
CA CYS A 125 -11.48 27.80 -6.42
C CYS A 125 -12.37 29.04 -6.24
N LEU A 126 -13.07 29.16 -5.10
CA LEU A 126 -13.89 30.32 -4.78
C LEU A 126 -13.07 31.62 -4.68
N ARG A 127 -11.87 31.58 -4.09
CA ARG A 127 -10.96 32.73 -4.03
C ARG A 127 -10.40 33.13 -5.41
N VAL A 128 -10.08 32.16 -6.26
CA VAL A 128 -9.61 32.45 -7.63
C VAL A 128 -10.75 33.11 -8.41
N ARG A 129 -11.97 32.56 -8.31
CA ARG A 129 -13.17 33.13 -8.94
C ARG A 129 -13.38 34.58 -8.53
N SER A 130 -13.29 34.90 -7.23
CA SER A 130 -13.52 36.28 -6.76
C SER A 130 -12.46 37.28 -7.25
N ASN A 131 -11.24 36.82 -7.56
CA ASN A 131 -10.10 37.69 -7.87
C ASN A 131 -9.80 37.79 -9.37
N CYS A 132 -10.30 36.86 -10.19
CA CYS A 132 -9.94 36.78 -11.60
C CYS A 132 -11.17 37.01 -12.50
N GLN A 133 -11.47 38.28 -12.78
CA GLN A 133 -12.38 38.65 -13.88
C GLN A 133 -11.71 38.26 -15.21
N GLY A 134 -12.06 37.11 -15.75
CA GLY A 134 -11.52 36.59 -17.02
C GLY A 134 -10.88 35.20 -16.94
N PHE A 135 -10.79 34.59 -15.76
CA PHE A 135 -10.41 33.19 -15.64
C PHE A 135 -11.65 32.34 -15.39
N ASN A 136 -12.00 31.48 -16.35
CA ASN A 136 -13.15 30.59 -16.23
C ASN A 136 -12.79 29.38 -15.36
N VAL A 137 -12.92 29.54 -14.04
CA VAL A 137 -12.60 28.49 -13.04
C VAL A 137 -13.37 27.21 -13.33
N ALA A 138 -14.62 27.31 -13.80
CA ALA A 138 -15.44 26.15 -14.08
C ALA A 138 -14.92 25.34 -15.28
N GLU A 139 -14.47 26.00 -16.34
CA GLU A 139 -13.87 25.34 -17.51
C GLU A 139 -12.60 24.56 -17.15
N GLU A 140 -11.70 25.19 -16.39
CA GLU A 140 -10.45 24.54 -15.94
C GLU A 140 -10.72 23.38 -14.97
N LEU A 141 -11.72 23.51 -14.09
CA LEU A 141 -12.14 22.44 -13.21
C LEU A 141 -12.71 21.25 -14.00
N CYS A 142 -13.50 21.50 -15.05
CA CYS A 142 -13.99 20.47 -15.96
C CYS A 142 -12.86 19.72 -16.67
N ILE A 143 -11.83 20.43 -17.14
CA ILE A 143 -10.63 19.81 -17.75
C ILE A 143 -9.95 18.89 -16.72
N PHE A 144 -9.77 19.35 -15.49
CA PHE A 144 -9.17 18.57 -14.41
C PHE A 144 -10.00 17.33 -14.04
N VAL A 145 -11.33 17.46 -13.95
CA VAL A 145 -12.26 16.34 -13.74
C VAL A 145 -12.10 15.28 -14.84
N ASN A 146 -11.99 15.68 -16.10
CA ASN A 146 -11.78 14.76 -17.21
C ASN A 146 -10.45 14.01 -17.10
N PHE A 147 -9.39 14.71 -16.66
CA PHE A 147 -8.11 14.06 -16.35
C PHE A 147 -8.26 13.00 -15.26
N LEU A 148 -8.95 13.32 -14.16
CA LEU A 148 -9.21 12.36 -13.07
C LEU A 148 -10.03 11.14 -13.52
N LYS A 149 -11.02 11.32 -14.40
CA LYS A 149 -11.80 10.20 -14.97
C LYS A 149 -10.91 9.25 -15.77
N ASN A 150 -9.97 9.78 -16.54
CA ASN A 150 -9.02 8.98 -17.30
C ASN A 150 -8.12 8.17 -16.36
N ASP A 151 -7.55 8.80 -15.33
CA ASP A 151 -6.72 8.11 -14.33
C ASP A 151 -7.51 7.04 -13.56
N MET A 152 -8.78 7.30 -13.25
CA MET A 152 -9.65 6.37 -12.54
C MET A 152 -9.85 5.05 -13.30
N SER A 153 -9.81 5.06 -14.63
CA SER A 153 -9.92 3.86 -15.45
C SER A 153 -8.79 2.85 -15.19
N SER A 154 -7.60 3.35 -14.82
CA SER A 154 -6.38 2.57 -14.56
C SER A 154 -6.40 1.83 -13.20
N LEU A 155 -7.29 2.20 -12.29
CA LEU A 155 -7.35 1.63 -10.95
C LEU A 155 -7.79 0.15 -10.99
N ARG A 156 -7.10 -0.74 -10.27
CA ARG A 156 -7.42 -2.19 -10.30
C ARG A 156 -8.55 -2.58 -9.34
N SER A 157 -8.67 -1.90 -8.21
CA SER A 157 -9.65 -2.25 -7.16
C SER A 157 -11.02 -1.64 -7.45
N SER A 158 -12.05 -2.48 -7.55
CA SER A 158 -13.44 -2.04 -7.76
C SER A 158 -13.97 -1.15 -6.63
N SER A 159 -13.55 -1.41 -5.39
CA SER A 159 -13.90 -0.58 -4.23
C SER A 159 -13.26 0.81 -4.31
N VAL A 160 -11.98 0.89 -4.69
CA VAL A 160 -11.28 2.17 -4.84
C VAL A 160 -11.87 2.96 -6.02
N LYS A 161 -12.14 2.29 -7.15
CA LYS A 161 -12.84 2.88 -8.30
C LYS A 161 -14.18 3.52 -7.91
N ARG A 162 -15.00 2.82 -7.12
CA ARG A 162 -16.29 3.35 -6.67
C ARG A 162 -16.15 4.60 -5.80
N LYS A 163 -15.15 4.65 -4.92
CA LYS A 163 -14.89 5.83 -4.08
C LYS A 163 -14.35 7.02 -4.90
N ALA A 164 -13.41 6.76 -5.80
CA ALA A 164 -12.89 7.78 -6.72
C ALA A 164 -14.02 8.36 -7.59
N ALA A 165 -14.94 7.51 -8.08
CA ALA A 165 -16.08 7.94 -8.87
C ALA A 165 -16.97 8.92 -8.09
N LYS A 166 -17.29 8.63 -6.82
CA LYS A 166 -18.05 9.55 -5.95
C LYS A 166 -17.33 10.88 -5.69
N PHE A 167 -16.00 10.87 -5.65
CA PHE A 167 -15.22 12.10 -5.49
C PHE A 167 -15.23 12.95 -6.76
N VAL A 168 -15.05 12.31 -7.92
CA VAL A 168 -15.16 12.95 -9.24
C VAL A 168 -16.56 13.53 -9.44
N GLU A 169 -17.61 12.80 -9.08
CA GLU A 169 -19.00 13.26 -9.12
C GLU A 169 -19.20 14.54 -8.29
N LYS A 170 -18.63 14.63 -7.09
CA LYS A 170 -18.68 15.85 -6.27
C LYS A 170 -17.94 17.04 -6.91
N LEU A 171 -16.86 16.79 -7.64
CA LEU A 171 -16.15 17.84 -8.37
C LEU A 171 -16.91 18.29 -9.62
N GLU A 172 -17.63 17.38 -10.27
CA GLU A 172 -18.55 17.71 -11.36
C GLU A 172 -19.67 18.62 -10.87
N THR A 173 -20.36 18.24 -9.79
CA THR A 173 -21.40 19.10 -9.19
C THR A 173 -20.85 20.48 -8.82
N LEU A 174 -19.63 20.55 -8.26
CA LEU A 174 -19.00 21.83 -7.96
C LEU A 174 -18.70 22.64 -9.23
N ALA A 175 -18.27 22.01 -10.32
CA ALA A 175 -18.03 22.71 -11.57
C ALA A 175 -19.33 23.26 -12.17
N ASP A 176 -20.41 22.49 -12.12
CA ASP A 176 -21.75 22.89 -12.57
C ASP A 176 -22.28 24.07 -11.72
N ASP A 177 -22.19 23.99 -10.39
CA ASP A 177 -22.59 25.08 -9.46
C ASP A 177 -21.83 26.39 -9.76
N LEU A 178 -20.55 26.29 -10.16
CA LEU A 178 -19.73 27.45 -10.52
C LEU A 178 -20.12 28.06 -11.88
N GLN A 179 -20.67 27.28 -12.81
CA GLN A 179 -21.17 27.79 -14.10
C GLN A 179 -22.51 28.50 -13.95
N ASP A 180 -23.41 27.95 -13.13
CA ASP A 180 -24.75 28.51 -12.96
C ASP A 180 -24.73 29.90 -12.29
N ASP A 181 -23.79 30.14 -11.38
CA ASP A 181 -23.60 31.43 -10.68
C ASP A 181 -23.25 32.61 -11.62
N ASP A 182 -22.60 32.37 -12.75
CA ASP A 182 -22.24 33.42 -13.73
C ASP A 182 -23.49 34.02 -14.41
N SER A 183 -24.61 33.30 -14.40
CA SER A 183 -25.91 33.75 -14.90
C SER A 183 -26.51 34.89 -14.07
N LEU A 184 -26.14 35.01 -12.79
CA LEU A 184 -26.73 36.00 -11.87
C LEU A 184 -25.98 37.33 -11.86
N ILE A 185 -24.72 37.37 -12.29
CA ILE A 185 -23.90 38.59 -12.28
C ILE A 185 -24.21 39.51 -13.47
N SER A 186 -24.81 39.00 -14.54
CA SER A 186 -25.15 39.77 -15.74
C SER A 186 -26.40 40.67 -15.62
N ILE A 187 -27.09 40.69 -14.47
CA ILE A 187 -28.29 41.54 -14.24
C ILE A 187 -27.95 42.89 -13.58
N ILE A 188 -26.72 43.08 -13.08
CA ILE A 188 -26.28 44.37 -12.51
C ILE A 188 -25.47 45.13 -13.55
N GLU A 189 -26.11 45.47 -14.68
CA GLU A 189 -25.59 46.50 -15.59
C GLU A 189 -25.92 47.87 -14.96
N PRO A 190 -24.92 48.69 -14.56
CA PRO A 190 -25.21 50.02 -14.07
C PRO A 190 -25.84 50.86 -15.20
N PRO A 191 -26.89 51.64 -14.91
CA PRO A 191 -27.58 52.42 -15.93
C PRO A 191 -26.59 53.35 -16.63
N SER A 192 -26.47 53.17 -17.94
CA SER A 192 -25.61 53.91 -18.85
C SER A 192 -25.86 55.42 -18.72
N THR A 193 -25.06 56.10 -17.92
CA THR A 193 -25.04 57.57 -17.89
C THR A 193 -24.44 58.09 -19.19
N SER A 194 -25.32 58.59 -20.04
CA SER A 194 -25.02 59.34 -21.25
C SER A 194 -24.21 60.61 -20.96
N ALA A 195 -23.07 60.72 -21.64
CA ALA A 195 -22.43 61.92 -22.22
C ALA A 195 -22.40 63.24 -21.43
N ILE A 196 -21.18 63.82 -21.29
CA ILE A 196 -20.82 65.21 -21.64
C ILE A 196 -19.28 65.31 -21.68
N HIS A 197 -18.71 65.60 -22.87
CA HIS A 197 -17.37 66.20 -23.08
C HIS A 197 -17.43 67.72 -22.75
N PRO A 198 -16.33 68.51 -22.53
CA PRO A 198 -15.01 68.52 -23.23
C PRO A 198 -13.83 69.03 -22.32
N PRO A 199 -12.77 69.76 -22.78
CA PRO A 199 -11.67 69.42 -23.71
C PRO A 199 -10.22 69.61 -23.14
N MET A 200 -9.25 68.98 -23.82
CA MET A 200 -7.85 69.37 -24.15
C MET A 200 -6.83 69.91 -23.09
N SER A 201 -5.83 69.06 -22.78
CA SER A 201 -4.34 69.26 -22.79
C SER A 201 -3.63 70.31 -21.87
N PRO A 202 -2.29 70.27 -21.61
CA PRO A 202 -1.25 69.24 -21.83
C PRO A 202 -0.28 68.93 -20.63
N SER A 203 0.41 67.79 -20.73
CA SER A 203 1.83 67.45 -20.40
C SER A 203 2.61 68.23 -19.32
N VAL A 204 3.01 67.57 -18.22
CA VAL A 204 4.35 67.73 -17.57
C VAL A 204 4.80 66.45 -16.82
N ALA A 205 5.98 65.97 -17.22
CA ALA A 205 7.08 65.29 -16.50
C ALA A 205 6.85 64.44 -15.22
N ALA A 206 7.21 63.16 -15.36
CA ALA A 206 8.15 62.38 -14.54
C ALA A 206 8.39 62.79 -13.06
N LYS A 207 7.98 61.91 -12.13
CA LYS A 207 8.75 61.63 -10.91
C LYS A 207 8.49 60.22 -10.40
N ARG A 208 9.44 59.33 -10.71
CA ARG A 208 9.57 57.99 -10.14
C ARG A 208 9.98 58.18 -8.67
N LYS A 209 9.10 57.87 -7.72
CA LYS A 209 9.42 57.82 -6.28
C LYS A 209 9.27 56.38 -5.81
N THR A 210 10.42 55.75 -5.60
CA THR A 210 10.60 54.42 -5.04
C THR A 210 10.17 54.45 -3.57
N THR A 211 9.10 53.74 -3.23
CA THR A 211 8.68 53.56 -1.82
C THR A 211 9.34 52.30 -1.29
N ASN A 212 10.40 52.51 -0.51
CA ASN A 212 11.07 51.53 0.31
C ASN A 212 10.17 51.22 1.51
N ASN A 213 9.64 50.00 1.60
CA ASN A 213 8.81 49.57 2.74
C ASN A 213 9.64 48.66 3.65
N ASN A 214 10.31 49.30 4.60
CA ASN A 214 11.02 48.67 5.70
C ASN A 214 10.05 48.68 6.88
N ASN A 215 9.54 47.52 7.31
CA ASN A 215 8.86 47.40 8.60
C ASN A 215 9.62 46.44 9.49
N ASN A 216 10.16 47.07 10.53
CA ASN A 216 10.95 46.55 11.62
C ASN A 216 10.03 45.97 12.70
N SER A 217 10.42 44.80 13.21
CA SER A 217 10.39 44.33 14.60
C SER A 217 9.36 44.89 15.60
N ASN A 218 8.59 43.96 16.17
CA ASN A 218 8.22 43.88 17.60
C ASN A 218 8.13 42.37 17.90
N ASN A 219 9.09 41.72 18.57
CA ASN A 219 9.52 41.80 19.98
C ASN A 219 8.38 41.69 21.01
N ASN A 220 8.39 40.55 21.72
CA ASN A 220 7.85 40.21 23.06
C ASN A 220 7.38 38.74 23.03
N ASN A 221 7.64 37.87 23.99
CA ASN A 221 8.44 37.94 25.21
C ASN A 221 8.59 36.49 25.71
N THR A 222 9.81 36.17 26.14
CA THR A 222 10.23 35.22 27.17
C THR A 222 9.13 34.53 28.00
N ASN A 223 9.16 33.20 28.11
CA ASN A 223 9.16 32.57 29.44
C ASN A 223 9.78 31.16 29.44
N ASN A 224 11.01 31.13 29.98
CA ASN A 224 11.67 29.95 30.51
C ASN A 224 10.94 29.47 31.76
N ASN A 225 10.81 28.15 31.95
CA ASN A 225 11.02 27.58 33.28
C ASN A 225 11.57 26.15 33.20
N ASN A 226 12.84 26.08 33.59
CA ASN A 226 13.57 24.89 34.02
C ASN A 226 12.82 24.13 35.11
N LYS A 227 12.82 22.78 35.02
CA LYS A 227 12.92 21.89 36.19
C LYS A 227 13.48 20.53 35.76
N GLN A 228 14.73 20.29 36.12
CA GLN A 228 15.34 18.97 36.35
C GLN A 228 15.97 19.01 37.78
N PRO A 229 16.50 17.91 38.33
CA PRO A 229 15.87 16.61 38.59
C PRO A 229 16.10 16.19 40.07
N LEU A 230 15.29 15.27 40.61
CA LEU A 230 15.59 14.60 41.88
C LEU A 230 15.86 13.12 41.63
N LYS A 231 17.04 12.67 42.07
CA LYS A 231 17.57 11.30 42.05
C LYS A 231 17.55 10.75 43.50
N PRO A 232 17.92 9.48 43.73
CA PRO A 232 17.01 8.40 44.15
C PRO A 232 17.15 8.03 45.63
N SER A 233 16.15 7.35 46.20
CA SER A 233 16.29 6.62 47.46
C SER A 233 16.27 5.11 47.23
N GLN A 234 17.32 4.50 47.77
CA GLN A 234 17.55 3.07 47.93
C GLN A 234 16.51 2.45 48.86
N GLN A 235 16.10 1.22 48.59
CA GLN A 235 15.86 0.20 49.61
C GLN A 235 15.78 -1.19 48.96
N GLN A 236 16.77 -2.03 49.28
CA GLN A 236 16.66 -3.50 49.24
C GLN A 236 15.84 -3.97 50.45
N PRO A 237 15.27 -5.19 50.41
CA PRO A 237 15.91 -6.25 51.19
C PRO A 237 15.94 -7.65 50.52
N THR A 238 17.10 -8.28 50.65
CA THR A 238 17.39 -9.70 51.01
C THR A 238 16.46 -10.84 50.56
N SER A 239 17.02 -11.67 49.65
CA SER A 239 17.32 -13.12 49.75
C SER A 239 16.39 -14.11 50.47
N ILE A 240 16.27 -15.31 49.85
CA ILE A 240 16.10 -16.70 50.36
C ILE A 240 15.02 -17.41 49.50
N VAL A 241 15.10 -18.62 48.94
CA VAL A 241 16.06 -19.73 48.78
C VAL A 241 15.54 -20.59 47.59
N ASN A 242 16.46 -21.30 46.94
CA ASN A 242 16.35 -22.42 45.98
C ASN A 242 15.00 -23.13 45.75
N ASP A 243 14.73 -23.55 44.50
CA ASP A 243 14.56 -24.97 44.16
C ASP A 243 14.56 -25.23 42.62
N ASP A 244 15.45 -26.12 42.22
CA ASP A 244 15.41 -27.14 41.15
C ASP A 244 14.90 -26.87 39.71
N LEU A 245 15.89 -26.83 38.80
CA LEU A 245 16.05 -27.73 37.64
C LEU A 245 14.81 -28.49 37.12
N ILE A 246 14.27 -28.09 35.97
CA ILE A 246 14.03 -28.99 34.80
C ILE A 246 14.25 -28.18 33.51
N LEU A 247 15.34 -28.48 32.80
CA LEU A 247 15.62 -28.09 31.42
C LEU A 247 14.82 -28.99 30.46
N LEU A 248 13.85 -28.42 29.74
CA LEU A 248 13.32 -29.01 28.52
C LEU A 248 13.35 -27.96 27.41
N ASN A 249 14.34 -28.10 26.52
CA ASN A 249 14.40 -27.41 25.24
C ASN A 249 13.32 -27.96 24.30
N PRO A 250 12.45 -27.13 23.70
CA PRO A 250 11.79 -27.48 22.46
C PRO A 250 12.56 -26.85 21.29
N SER A 251 13.09 -27.71 20.41
CA SER A 251 13.61 -27.32 19.11
C SER A 251 12.53 -26.64 18.25
N PRO A 252 12.89 -25.71 17.34
CA PRO A 252 11.92 -25.00 16.52
C PRO A 252 11.43 -25.94 15.41
N THR A 253 10.14 -26.30 15.45
CA THR A 253 9.49 -27.02 14.36
C THR A 253 9.03 -26.02 13.31
N SER A 254 9.52 -26.25 12.10
CA SER A 254 9.19 -25.59 10.83
C SER A 254 7.69 -25.29 10.67
N CYS A 255 7.38 -24.02 10.43
CA CYS A 255 6.06 -23.50 10.12
C CYS A 255 5.65 -23.95 8.71
N VAL A 256 4.75 -24.93 8.63
CA VAL A 256 4.11 -25.34 7.37
C VAL A 256 2.98 -24.36 7.06
N MET A 257 3.26 -23.38 6.20
CA MET A 257 2.25 -22.61 5.48
C MET A 257 1.47 -23.57 4.57
N ALA A 258 0.19 -23.81 4.89
CA ALA A 258 -0.74 -24.48 3.98
C ALA A 258 -1.90 -23.54 3.66
N HIS A 259 -2.00 -23.24 2.36
CA HIS A 259 -3.10 -22.60 1.65
C HIS A 259 -4.49 -22.87 2.23
N VAL A 260 -5.17 -21.80 2.63
CA VAL A 260 -6.63 -21.77 2.84
C VAL A 260 -7.22 -20.89 1.73
N ASP A 261 -7.46 -21.49 0.57
CA ASP A 261 -8.26 -20.90 -0.52
C ASP A 261 -9.12 -22.01 -1.13
N HIS A 262 -10.27 -22.32 -0.51
CA HIS A 262 -11.46 -22.86 -1.21
C HIS A 262 -12.66 -23.17 -0.29
N ILE A 263 -13.17 -22.23 0.49
CA ILE A 263 -14.53 -22.39 1.07
C ILE A 263 -15.22 -21.03 1.15
N LEU A 264 -15.71 -20.50 0.03
CA LEU A 264 -16.87 -19.58 -0.02
C LEU A 264 -17.45 -19.55 -1.45
N SER A 265 -18.25 -20.56 -1.80
CA SER A 265 -19.20 -20.47 -2.92
C SER A 265 -20.58 -20.86 -2.40
N GLY A 266 -21.18 -19.97 -1.61
CA GLY A 266 -22.59 -20.04 -1.23
C GLY A 266 -23.44 -19.47 -2.37
N SER A 267 -24.15 -20.35 -3.06
CA SER A 267 -25.09 -20.03 -4.13
C SER A 267 -26.38 -19.46 -3.54
N PHE A 268 -26.69 -18.20 -3.80
CA PHE A 268 -28.01 -17.63 -3.60
C PHE A 268 -28.71 -17.56 -4.97
N SER A 269 -29.64 -18.48 -5.19
CA SER A 269 -30.60 -18.41 -6.30
C SER A 269 -31.73 -17.47 -5.91
N SER A 270 -31.87 -16.34 -6.61
CA SER A 270 -33.05 -15.48 -6.53
C SER A 270 -33.77 -15.45 -7.88
N LEU A 271 -35.00 -15.97 -7.83
CA LEU A 271 -36.23 -15.50 -8.48
C LEU A 271 -36.10 -14.69 -9.78
N ASN A 272 -36.52 -15.32 -10.88
CA ASN A 272 -36.94 -14.66 -12.12
C ASN A 272 -38.27 -13.94 -11.89
N VAL A 273 -38.32 -12.65 -12.19
CA VAL A 273 -39.55 -11.89 -12.43
C VAL A 273 -39.47 -11.27 -13.83
N ILE A 274 -40.46 -11.66 -14.62
CA ILE A 274 -41.09 -11.04 -15.80
C ILE A 274 -40.73 -9.54 -15.92
N GLY A 275 -40.08 -9.06 -16.98
CA GLY A 275 -40.67 -8.84 -18.31
C GLY A 275 -41.10 -7.38 -18.41
N ASP A 276 -40.48 -6.59 -19.29
CA ASP A 276 -41.09 -5.49 -20.05
C ASP A 276 -40.02 -4.75 -20.89
N ASP A 277 -40.27 -4.74 -22.19
CA ASP A 277 -39.82 -3.84 -23.27
C ASP A 277 -41.17 -3.32 -23.86
N PRO A 278 -41.33 -2.14 -24.48
CA PRO A 278 -40.30 -1.40 -25.21
C PRO A 278 -40.41 0.15 -25.24
N SER A 279 -39.45 0.72 -25.97
CA SER A 279 -39.55 1.93 -26.79
C SER A 279 -39.73 3.28 -26.10
N THR A 280 -38.73 4.15 -26.24
CA THR A 280 -38.71 5.36 -27.08
C THR A 280 -37.58 6.26 -26.59
N GLU A 281 -36.55 6.51 -27.40
CA GLU A 281 -35.76 7.76 -27.35
C GLU A 281 -34.81 7.80 -28.55
N ASP A 282 -35.35 8.34 -29.65
CA ASP A 282 -34.60 8.86 -30.79
C ASP A 282 -34.38 10.38 -30.59
N ASP A 283 -33.31 10.88 -31.21
CA ASP A 283 -33.05 12.26 -31.67
C ASP A 283 -32.18 13.27 -30.88
N GLU A 284 -31.80 13.07 -29.61
CA GLU A 284 -30.93 14.06 -28.92
C GLU A 284 -29.41 13.90 -29.22
N GLN A 285 -28.96 12.73 -29.71
CA GLN A 285 -27.52 12.40 -29.80
C GLN A 285 -26.83 12.76 -31.12
N ARG A 286 -27.54 13.33 -32.11
CA ARG A 286 -26.96 13.62 -33.43
C ARG A 286 -26.39 15.05 -33.59
N ARG A 287 -26.63 15.97 -32.63
CA ARG A 287 -26.19 17.38 -32.75
C ARG A 287 -24.85 17.73 -32.07
N LYS A 288 -24.20 16.83 -31.32
CA LYS A 288 -22.90 17.12 -30.65
C LYS A 288 -21.64 16.66 -31.42
N LYS A 289 -21.76 16.16 -32.66
CA LYS A 289 -20.65 15.49 -33.38
C LYS A 289 -19.81 16.34 -34.34
N VAL A 290 -19.99 17.66 -34.43
CA VAL A 290 -19.31 18.49 -35.46
C VAL A 290 -18.19 19.38 -34.91
N SER A 291 -18.05 19.54 -33.58
CA SER A 291 -17.00 20.39 -32.98
C SER A 291 -15.79 19.62 -32.41
N THR A 292 -15.85 18.28 -32.38
CA THR A 292 -14.87 17.42 -31.68
C THR A 292 -13.66 16.97 -32.51
N VAL A 293 -13.59 17.35 -33.79
CA VAL A 293 -12.57 16.80 -34.73
C VAL A 293 -11.27 17.63 -34.74
N ALA A 294 -11.28 18.89 -34.30
CA ALA A 294 -10.08 19.73 -34.28
C ALA A 294 -9.27 19.63 -32.96
N LEU A 295 -9.91 19.25 -31.85
CA LEU A 295 -9.27 19.06 -30.54
C LEU A 295 -8.62 17.67 -30.37
N SER A 296 -9.05 16.66 -31.13
CA SER A 296 -8.51 15.30 -31.06
C SER A 296 -7.07 15.19 -31.59
N ASP A 297 -6.72 15.97 -32.61
CA ASP A 297 -5.42 15.85 -33.27
C ASP A 297 -4.26 16.47 -32.45
N SER A 298 -4.55 17.52 -31.66
CA SER A 298 -3.60 18.10 -30.71
C SER A 298 -3.38 17.18 -29.49
N LEU A 299 -4.44 16.51 -29.03
CA LEU A 299 -4.38 15.53 -27.95
C LEU A 299 -3.59 14.28 -28.34
N LEU A 300 -3.79 13.75 -29.54
CA LEU A 300 -3.06 12.58 -30.05
C LEU A 300 -1.56 12.85 -30.22
N ARG A 301 -1.18 14.09 -30.58
CA ARG A 301 0.24 14.49 -30.73
C ARG A 301 0.95 14.57 -29.38
N ASN A 302 0.30 15.13 -28.36
CA ASN A 302 0.85 15.19 -27.00
C ASN A 302 0.93 13.79 -26.35
N GLN A 303 -0.03 12.91 -26.63
CA GLN A 303 -0.05 11.54 -26.13
C GLN A 303 1.09 10.67 -26.71
N SER A 304 1.46 10.90 -27.98
CA SER A 304 2.59 10.20 -28.63
C SER A 304 3.96 10.65 -28.08
N ILE A 305 4.13 11.95 -27.81
CA ILE A 305 5.37 12.49 -27.21
C ILE A 305 5.54 12.00 -25.77
N GLN A 306 4.44 11.89 -25.01
CA GLN A 306 4.48 11.39 -23.63
C GLN A 306 4.74 9.87 -23.56
N GLN A 307 4.18 9.08 -24.49
CA GLN A 307 4.49 7.64 -24.60
C GLN A 307 5.94 7.35 -25.01
N GLN A 308 6.54 8.18 -25.88
CA GLN A 308 7.95 8.01 -26.23
C GLN A 308 8.89 8.30 -25.05
N GLN A 309 8.61 9.31 -24.22
CA GLN A 309 9.42 9.62 -23.03
C GLN A 309 9.29 8.56 -21.91
N LEU A 310 8.12 7.91 -21.77
CA LEU A 310 7.92 6.81 -20.82
C LEU A 310 8.57 5.48 -21.28
N SER A 311 8.74 5.29 -22.60
CA SER A 311 9.33 4.06 -23.14
C SER A 311 10.85 3.99 -22.96
N SER A 312 11.56 5.12 -23.04
CA SER A 312 13.03 5.19 -22.90
C SER A 312 13.52 5.13 -21.44
N GLU A 313 12.71 5.54 -20.46
CA GLU A 313 13.08 5.38 -19.03
C GLU A 313 13.06 3.91 -18.56
N SER A 314 12.36 3.02 -19.26
CA SER A 314 12.09 1.67 -18.73
C SER A 314 13.27 0.70 -18.84
N THR A 315 14.17 0.90 -19.82
CA THR A 315 15.32 0.00 -20.03
C THR A 315 16.45 0.31 -19.07
N ASP A 316 16.76 1.59 -18.84
CA ASP A 316 17.86 2.00 -17.98
C ASP A 316 17.55 1.75 -16.50
N SER A 317 16.29 1.89 -16.09
CA SER A 317 15.88 1.60 -14.72
C SER A 317 16.01 0.10 -14.36
N ARG A 318 15.94 -0.82 -15.34
CA ARG A 318 16.11 -2.26 -15.09
C ARG A 318 17.56 -2.63 -14.81
N LYS A 319 18.52 -1.97 -15.46
CA LYS A 319 19.96 -2.22 -15.29
C LYS A 319 20.39 -2.14 -13.82
N TYR A 320 19.93 -1.12 -13.10
CA TYR A 320 20.30 -0.91 -11.69
C TYR A 320 19.55 -1.81 -10.71
N ALA A 321 18.38 -2.34 -11.10
CA ALA A 321 17.61 -3.24 -10.26
C ALA A 321 18.35 -4.58 -10.00
N GLU A 322 19.23 -4.98 -10.91
CA GLU A 322 20.03 -6.20 -10.82
C GLU A 322 21.28 -6.03 -9.93
N TYR A 323 21.72 -4.80 -9.66
CA TYR A 323 22.93 -4.56 -8.89
C TYR A 323 22.73 -4.84 -7.40
N SER A 324 23.76 -5.31 -6.69
CA SER A 324 23.71 -5.39 -5.23
C SER A 324 23.67 -3.99 -4.61
N THR A 325 23.17 -3.86 -3.38
CA THR A 325 23.12 -2.56 -2.69
C THR A 325 24.54 -2.02 -2.49
N GLU A 326 25.52 -2.90 -2.24
CA GLU A 326 26.95 -2.55 -2.17
C GLU A 326 27.43 -1.94 -3.48
N ARG A 327 27.05 -2.55 -4.62
CA ARG A 327 27.45 -2.06 -5.93
C ARG A 327 26.82 -0.71 -6.23
N LEU A 328 25.54 -0.51 -5.88
CA LEU A 328 24.87 0.78 -6.05
C LEU A 328 25.50 1.88 -5.18
N VAL A 329 25.83 1.58 -3.92
CA VAL A 329 26.50 2.52 -3.02
C VAL A 329 27.89 2.89 -3.54
N ALA A 330 28.67 1.92 -4.06
CA ALA A 330 29.96 2.20 -4.69
C ALA A 330 29.81 3.09 -5.93
N LEU A 331 28.89 2.75 -6.84
CA LEU A 331 28.65 3.53 -8.06
C LEU A 331 28.17 4.95 -7.77
N SER A 332 27.41 5.15 -6.69
CA SER A 332 26.94 6.48 -6.28
C SER A 332 28.08 7.45 -5.95
N ARG A 333 29.28 6.93 -5.64
CA ARG A 333 30.50 7.71 -5.36
C ARG A 333 31.37 7.95 -6.60
N GLU A 334 31.23 7.11 -7.62
CA GLU A 334 32.11 7.08 -8.80
C GLU A 334 31.53 7.84 -10.00
N SER A 335 30.20 7.85 -10.17
CA SER A 335 29.54 8.37 -11.38
C SER A 335 28.60 9.53 -11.08
N THR A 336 28.89 10.71 -11.63
CA THR A 336 28.00 11.88 -11.57
C THR A 336 26.86 11.79 -12.59
N GLU A 337 27.09 11.16 -13.74
CA GLU A 337 26.12 11.07 -14.85
C GLU A 337 24.98 10.08 -14.54
N GLU A 338 25.31 8.93 -13.95
CA GLU A 338 24.32 7.88 -13.61
C GLU A 338 23.68 8.11 -12.23
N TYR A 339 24.08 9.17 -11.51
CA TYR A 339 23.69 9.44 -10.13
C TYR A 339 22.18 9.43 -9.91
N LYS A 340 21.41 10.05 -10.82
CA LYS A 340 19.93 10.12 -10.71
C LYS A 340 19.27 8.74 -10.74
N LEU A 341 19.77 7.83 -11.58
CA LEU A 341 19.21 6.48 -11.74
C LEU A 341 19.59 5.61 -10.55
N ILE A 342 20.84 5.72 -10.08
CA ILE A 342 21.32 5.04 -8.87
C ILE A 342 20.54 5.53 -7.63
N ALA A 343 20.33 6.84 -7.51
CA ALA A 343 19.52 7.44 -6.44
C ALA A 343 18.07 6.96 -6.50
N LYS A 344 17.46 6.88 -7.69
CA LYS A 344 16.10 6.36 -7.87
C LYS A 344 15.99 4.90 -7.40
N GLU A 345 16.97 4.07 -7.73
CA GLU A 345 17.00 2.66 -7.31
C GLU A 345 17.28 2.49 -5.81
N LEU A 346 18.22 3.26 -5.23
CA LEU A 346 18.47 3.25 -3.79
C LEU A 346 17.23 3.74 -3.01
N ASN A 347 16.57 4.81 -3.49
CA ASN A 347 15.28 5.26 -2.95
C ASN A 347 14.22 4.15 -3.05
N ARG A 348 14.15 3.43 -4.16
CA ARG A 348 13.22 2.30 -4.33
C ARG A 348 13.46 1.19 -3.31
N ARG A 349 14.72 0.88 -3.00
CA ARG A 349 15.09 -0.13 -1.96
C ARG A 349 14.83 0.36 -0.55
N CYS A 350 14.97 1.66 -0.32
CA CYS A 350 14.52 2.30 0.92
C CYS A 350 12.98 2.42 0.96
N GLY A 351 12.28 2.16 -0.14
CA GLY A 351 10.85 2.35 -0.36
C GLY A 351 10.02 1.50 0.61
N GLY A 352 9.61 2.16 1.69
CA GLY A 352 9.04 1.56 2.90
C GLY A 352 9.44 2.33 4.16
N THR A 353 10.55 3.06 4.10
CA THR A 353 10.96 4.05 5.11
C THR A 353 10.34 5.41 4.78
N SER A 354 9.86 6.14 5.80
CA SER A 354 9.07 7.38 5.69
C SER A 354 9.83 8.60 5.14
N ILE A 355 10.93 8.41 4.40
CA ILE A 355 11.93 9.45 4.08
C ILE A 355 11.63 10.16 2.75
N GLY A 356 10.74 9.62 1.93
CA GLY A 356 10.44 10.18 0.61
C GLY A 356 11.64 10.09 -0.35
N TYR A 357 11.72 10.99 -1.32
CA TYR A 357 12.84 11.04 -2.26
C TYR A 357 14.04 11.74 -1.62
N LEU A 358 15.16 11.01 -1.53
CA LEU A 358 16.41 11.55 -1.02
C LEU A 358 17.01 12.60 -1.95
N THR A 359 17.35 13.75 -1.39
CA THR A 359 18.22 14.76 -2.02
C THR A 359 19.65 14.22 -2.18
N PRO A 360 20.48 14.81 -3.05
CA PRO A 360 21.84 14.31 -3.24
C PRO A 360 22.70 14.27 -1.97
N ALA A 361 22.56 15.28 -1.10
CA ALA A 361 23.25 15.34 0.19
C ALA A 361 22.79 14.22 1.14
N GLN A 362 21.48 13.98 1.23
CA GLN A 362 20.92 12.92 2.07
C GLN A 362 21.33 11.53 1.57
N LEU A 363 21.45 11.33 0.25
CA LEU A 363 21.95 10.07 -0.31
C LEU A 363 23.42 9.84 0.05
N SER A 364 24.26 10.88 0.06
CA SER A 364 25.65 10.77 0.51
C SER A 364 25.71 10.30 1.97
N ILE A 365 24.91 10.92 2.85
CA ILE A 365 24.80 10.53 4.27
C ILE A 365 24.30 9.09 4.41
N LEU A 366 23.28 8.68 3.65
CA LEU A 366 22.80 7.29 3.63
C LEU A 366 23.93 6.32 3.26
N CYS A 367 24.69 6.63 2.21
CA CYS A 367 25.82 5.82 1.76
C CYS A 367 26.95 5.75 2.80
N GLU A 368 27.17 6.80 3.58
CA GLU A 368 28.10 6.79 4.71
C GLU A 368 27.60 5.91 5.85
N TYR A 369 26.34 6.07 6.28
CA TYR A 369 25.75 5.19 7.30
C TYR A 369 25.73 3.73 6.87
N TYR A 370 25.44 3.43 5.60
CA TYR A 370 25.47 2.07 5.07
C TYR A 370 26.88 1.48 5.12
N ALA A 371 27.89 2.26 4.71
CA ALA A 371 29.28 1.82 4.73
C ALA A 371 29.80 1.57 6.15
N SER A 372 29.34 2.34 7.14
CA SER A 372 29.66 2.12 8.56
C SER A 372 28.91 0.94 9.14
N SER A 373 27.61 0.84 8.87
CA SER A 373 26.72 -0.21 9.43
C SER A 373 27.06 -1.61 8.91
N ARG A 374 27.49 -1.74 7.64
CA ARG A 374 27.84 -3.06 7.06
C ARG A 374 29.02 -3.75 7.75
N MET A 375 29.83 -3.01 8.53
CA MET A 375 30.97 -3.56 9.26
C MET A 375 30.57 -4.17 10.60
N LEU A 376 29.32 -3.96 11.03
CA LEU A 376 28.78 -4.51 12.28
C LEU A 376 28.36 -5.97 12.11
N GLN A 377 28.43 -6.73 13.19
CA GLN A 377 27.86 -8.08 13.21
C GLN A 377 26.32 -8.05 13.16
N LEU A 378 25.69 -9.17 12.78
CA LEU A 378 24.23 -9.23 12.65
C LEU A 378 23.51 -8.85 13.96
N ASP A 379 23.98 -9.35 15.10
CA ASP A 379 23.41 -9.02 16.41
C ASP A 379 23.55 -7.52 16.76
N GLU A 380 24.67 -6.91 16.36
CA GLU A 380 24.91 -5.48 16.53
C GLU A 380 24.00 -4.64 15.63
N LEU A 381 23.79 -5.06 14.37
CA LEU A 381 22.85 -4.42 13.44
C LEU A 381 21.43 -4.46 13.99
N ILE A 382 20.98 -5.60 14.51
CA ILE A 382 19.66 -5.75 15.13
C ILE A 382 19.53 -4.80 16.33
N ARG A 383 20.56 -4.74 17.19
CA ARG A 383 20.56 -3.83 18.34
C ARG A 383 20.49 -2.36 17.94
N VAL A 384 21.28 -1.93 16.96
CA VAL A 384 21.25 -0.54 16.45
C VAL A 384 19.91 -0.23 15.82
N HIS A 385 19.35 -1.16 15.04
CA HIS A 385 18.01 -1.02 14.45
C HIS A 385 16.94 -0.80 15.52
N SER A 386 16.89 -1.67 16.54
CA SER A 386 15.94 -1.55 17.65
C SER A 386 16.12 -0.24 18.43
N GLN A 387 17.35 0.19 18.66
CA GLN A 387 17.63 1.46 19.34
C GLN A 387 17.13 2.66 18.51
N LEU A 388 17.39 2.70 17.20
CA LEU A 388 16.91 3.76 16.32
C LEU A 388 15.38 3.79 16.27
N GLN A 389 14.72 2.64 16.25
CA GLN A 389 13.25 2.57 16.30
C GLN A 389 12.70 3.13 17.61
N LEU A 390 13.29 2.80 18.76
CA LEU A 390 12.90 3.36 20.06
C LEU A 390 13.11 4.87 20.13
N ASP A 391 14.27 5.34 19.67
CA ASP A 391 14.59 6.76 19.60
C ASP A 391 13.59 7.54 18.74
N ILE A 392 13.22 6.99 17.58
CA ILE A 392 12.22 7.58 16.69
C ILE A 392 10.85 7.61 17.36
N GLN A 393 10.44 6.50 17.99
CA GLN A 393 9.17 6.40 18.68
C GLN A 393 9.05 7.39 19.85
N GLN A 394 10.15 7.63 20.56
CA GLN A 394 10.22 8.65 21.62
C GLN A 394 10.10 10.08 21.07
N LEU A 395 10.67 10.35 19.89
CA LEU A 395 10.59 11.67 19.27
C LEU A 395 9.22 11.98 18.70
N THR A 396 8.46 10.95 18.31
CA THR A 396 7.12 11.11 17.76
C THR A 396 6.02 10.97 18.80
N ASP A 397 6.34 10.86 20.10
CA ASP A 397 5.37 10.59 21.17
C ASP A 397 4.41 9.42 20.86
N HIS A 398 4.94 8.36 20.22
CA HIS A 398 4.17 7.23 19.68
C HIS A 398 3.14 7.57 18.58
N ASP A 399 3.04 8.82 18.13
CA ASP A 399 2.21 9.23 17.00
C ASP A 399 2.97 9.02 15.66
N PRO A 400 2.56 8.07 14.80
CA PRO A 400 3.23 7.83 13.52
C PRO A 400 3.16 9.01 12.54
N PHE A 401 2.26 9.98 12.74
CA PHE A 401 2.11 11.14 11.86
C PHE A 401 3.10 12.27 12.17
N GLU A 402 3.68 12.29 13.37
CA GLU A 402 4.73 13.24 13.77
C GLU A 402 6.11 12.86 13.21
N ILE A 403 6.19 11.96 12.23
CA ILE A 403 7.45 11.52 11.60
C ILE A 403 8.25 12.68 11.00
N LEU A 404 7.58 13.78 10.62
CA LEU A 404 8.21 14.99 10.09
C LEU A 404 9.04 15.74 11.14
N SER A 405 8.79 15.50 12.44
CA SER A 405 9.56 16.08 13.55
C SER A 405 10.87 15.34 13.80
N VAL A 406 11.01 14.11 13.27
CA VAL A 406 12.19 13.28 13.46
C VAL A 406 13.36 13.85 12.66
N PRO A 407 14.54 14.05 13.27
CA PRO A 407 15.72 14.49 12.55
C PRO A 407 16.01 13.56 11.37
N THR A 408 16.13 14.15 10.17
CA THR A 408 16.37 13.40 8.92
C THR A 408 17.55 12.43 9.05
N ASP A 409 18.60 12.84 9.75
CA ASP A 409 19.78 12.02 10.02
C ASP A 409 19.46 10.66 10.69
N LYS A 410 18.56 10.64 11.68
CA LYS A 410 18.12 9.38 12.33
C LYS A 410 17.35 8.49 11.38
N LEU A 411 16.51 9.08 10.53
CA LEU A 411 15.76 8.34 9.53
C LEU A 411 16.72 7.71 8.50
N LEU A 412 17.71 8.48 8.02
CA LEU A 412 18.73 7.99 7.09
C LEU A 412 19.55 6.84 7.71
N HIS A 413 19.91 6.96 8.98
CA HIS A 413 20.62 5.91 9.69
C HIS A 413 19.76 4.64 9.80
N LEU A 414 18.48 4.76 10.15
CA LEU A 414 17.56 3.62 10.20
C LEU A 414 17.41 2.94 8.82
N ALA A 415 17.30 3.73 7.74
CA ALA A 415 17.23 3.22 6.38
C ALA A 415 18.51 2.45 5.99
N ALA A 416 19.69 2.99 6.32
CA ALA A 416 20.96 2.32 6.08
C ALA A 416 21.06 0.98 6.81
N VAL A 417 20.71 0.93 8.09
CA VAL A 417 20.73 -0.31 8.90
C VAL A 417 19.72 -1.33 8.35
N SER A 418 18.54 -0.87 7.95
CA SER A 418 17.51 -1.72 7.32
C SER A 418 18.00 -2.35 6.02
N LEU A 419 18.71 -1.59 5.18
CA LEU A 419 19.32 -2.11 3.96
C LEU A 419 20.39 -3.18 4.26
N CYS A 420 21.21 -2.98 5.30
CA CYS A 420 22.19 -3.99 5.73
C CYS A 420 21.51 -5.29 6.19
N LEU A 421 20.45 -5.20 7.00
CA LEU A 421 19.68 -6.37 7.46
C LEU A 421 19.01 -7.13 6.31
N GLN A 422 18.43 -6.41 5.34
CA GLN A 422 17.84 -7.02 4.14
C GLN A 422 18.89 -7.78 3.32
N ASN A 423 20.12 -7.26 3.23
CA ASN A 423 21.19 -7.94 2.53
C ASN A 423 21.73 -9.14 3.29
N ALA A 424 21.85 -9.08 4.62
CA ALA A 424 22.29 -10.23 5.44
C ALA A 424 21.33 -11.42 5.29
N ASN A 425 20.02 -11.17 5.24
CA ASN A 425 19.00 -12.21 5.10
C ASN A 425 18.99 -12.92 3.73
N LYS A 426 19.64 -12.37 2.70
CA LYS A 426 19.72 -13.02 1.38
C LYS A 426 20.76 -14.14 1.33
N TYR A 427 21.68 -14.20 2.29
CA TYR A 427 22.79 -15.16 2.33
C TYR A 427 22.63 -16.24 3.40
N GLN A 428 21.51 -16.23 4.14
CA GLN A 428 21.07 -17.34 5.01
C GLN A 428 20.10 -18.23 4.24
#